data_AF-A0ABD2Y8M7-F1
#
_entry.id   AF-A0ABD2Y8M7-F1
#
_cell.length_a   1.000
_cell.length_b   1.000
_cell.length_c   1.000
_cell.angle_alpha   90.00
_cell.angle_beta   90.00
_cell.angle_gamma   90.00
#
_symmetry.space_group_name_H-M   'P 1'
#
loop_
_entity.id
_entity.type
_entity.pdbx_description
1 polymer ?
#
loop_
_entity_poly.entity_id
_entity_poly.type
_entity_poly.pdbx_seq_one_letter_code
_entity_poly.pdbx_strand_id
1 'polypeptide(L)' 'MERLTNSLMMHGRNNGKKLMVVRIVKHAMEIIHLLTDQNPIQIIVEAVINSYAIKKKDEIERVAKANR' A
#
# COMPACT_ATOMS: atom_id res chain seq x y z
N MET A 1 1.62 -7.84 6.11
CA MET A 1 2.06 -8.46 4.85
C MET A 1 0.99 -9.32 4.19
N GLU A 2 0.39 -10.30 4.88
CA GLU A 2 -0.61 -11.19 4.25
C GLU A 2 -1.83 -10.46 3.67
N ARG A 3 -2.31 -9.40 4.35
CA ARG A 3 -3.37 -8.53 3.82
C ARG A 3 -3.00 -7.86 2.49
N LEU A 4 -1.75 -7.43 2.33
CA LEU A 4 -1.25 -6.84 1.07
C LEU A 4 -1.27 -7.88 -0.06
N THR A 5 -0.77 -9.09 0.21
CA THR A 5 -0.79 -10.20 -0.74
C THR A 5 -2.24 -10.52 -1.17
N ASN A 6 -3.18 -10.56 -0.22
CA ASN A 6 -4.58 -10.82 -0.52
C ASN A 6 -5.20 -9.71 -1.39
N SER A 7 -4.89 -8.44 -1.12
CA SER A 7 -5.36 -7.31 -1.93
C SER A 7 -4.77 -7.26 -3.35
N LEU A 8 -3.67 -7.95 -3.64
CA LEU A 8 -3.08 -8.00 -4.98
C LEU A 8 -3.68 -9.13 -5.85
N MET A 9 -4.31 -10.13 -5.26
CA MET A 9 -4.97 -11.24 -5.97
C MET A 9 -6.40 -10.90 -6.40
N MET A 10 -6.63 -9.68 -6.90
CA MET A 10 -7.95 -9.20 -7.34
C MET A 10 -8.17 -9.38 -8.84
N HIS A 11 -9.41 -9.16 -9.29
CA HIS A 11 -9.82 -9.23 -10.70
C HIS A 11 -9.72 -10.62 -11.33
N GLY A 12 -10.49 -11.60 -10.82
CA GLY A 12 -10.84 -12.87 -11.45
C GLY A 12 -9.65 -13.73 -11.91
N ARG A 13 -9.00 -13.31 -13.00
CA ARG A 13 -7.78 -13.89 -13.57
C ARG A 13 -6.60 -13.97 -12.60
N ASN A 14 -6.57 -13.20 -11.50
CA ASN A 14 -5.52 -13.28 -10.48
C ASN A 14 -5.92 -13.98 -9.18
N ASN A 15 -7.16 -14.48 -9.09
CA ASN A 15 -7.63 -15.17 -7.91
C ASN A 15 -6.77 -16.42 -7.63
N GLY A 16 -6.43 -16.65 -6.36
CA GLY A 16 -5.68 -17.82 -5.92
C GLY A 16 -4.18 -17.84 -6.27
N LYS A 17 -3.65 -16.84 -6.98
CA LYS A 17 -2.24 -16.77 -7.39
C LYS A 17 -1.28 -16.35 -6.26
N LYS A 18 -1.37 -16.97 -5.08
CA LYS A 18 -0.63 -16.57 -3.87
C LYS A 18 0.88 -16.63 -4.07
N LEU A 19 1.41 -17.68 -4.70
CA LEU A 19 2.84 -17.82 -4.95
C LEU A 19 3.39 -16.74 -5.89
N MET A 20 2.63 -16.37 -6.93
CA MET A 20 3.02 -15.30 -7.86
C MET A 20 3.10 -13.96 -7.12
N VAL A 21 2.07 -13.63 -6.34
CA VAL A 21 2.03 -12.36 -5.60
C VAL A 21 3.11 -12.28 -4.53
N VAL A 22 3.38 -13.36 -3.80
CA VAL A 22 4.48 -13.39 -2.81
C VAL A 22 5.83 -13.09 -3.47
N ARG A 23 6.08 -13.59 -4.68
CA ARG A 23 7.30 -13.27 -5.44
C ARG A 23 7.36 -11.80 -5.85
N ILE A 24 6.24 -11.23 -6.32
CA ILE A 24 6.15 -9.80 -6.66
C ILE A 24 6.46 -8.93 -5.43
N VAL A 25 5.86 -9.24 -4.28
CA VAL A 25 6.08 -8.50 -3.03
C VAL A 25 7.54 -8.63 -2.59
N LYS A 26 8.16 -9.82 -2.72
CA LYS A 26 9.57 -10.01 -2.39
C LYS A 26 10.46 -9.09 -3.23
N HIS A 27 10.28 -9.08 -4.55
CA HIS A 27 11.07 -8.23 -5.45
C HIS A 27 10.84 -6.74 -5.19
N ALA A 28 9.60 -6.33 -4.90
CA ALA A 28 9.31 -4.95 -4.52
C ALA A 28 10.04 -4.54 -3.24
N MET A 29 10.12 -5.42 -2.23
CA MET A 29 10.85 -5.15 -0.98
C MET A 29 12.37 -5.06 -1.22
N GLU A 30 12.93 -5.89 -2.11
CA GLU A 30 14.34 -5.80 -2.51
C GLU A 30 14.63 -4.45 -3.19
N ILE A 31 13.77 -4.02 -4.12
CA ILE A 31 13.92 -2.71 -4.79
C ILE A 31 13.83 -1.57 -3.78
N ILE A 32 12.88 -1.60 -2.85
CA ILE A 32 12.76 -0.56 -1.81
C ILE A 32 14.04 -0.49 -0.99
N HIS A 33 14.56 -1.63 -0.53
CA HIS A 33 15.78 -1.67 0.25
C HIS A 33 16.98 -1.10 -0.53
N LEU A 34 17.12 -1.46 -1.81
CA LEU A 34 18.22 -0.97 -2.66
C LEU A 34 18.13 0.53 -2.98
N LEU A 35 16.93 1.11 -3.00
CA LEU A 35 16.74 2.52 -3.33
C LEU A 35 16.80 3.44 -2.12
N THR A 36 16.45 2.95 -0.93
CA THR A 36 16.34 3.78 0.27
C THR A 36 17.33 3.43 1.37
N ASP A 37 18.02 2.28 1.28
CA ASP A 37 18.87 1.69 2.31
C ASP A 37 18.16 1.51 3.67
N GLN A 38 16.83 1.56 3.68
CA GLN A 38 16.01 1.42 4.88
C GLN A 38 15.33 0.05 4.93
N ASN A 39 14.80 -0.30 6.11
CA ASN A 39 13.99 -1.50 6.27
C ASN A 39 12.69 -1.37 5.46
N PRO A 40 12.46 -2.20 4.42
CA PRO A 40 11.30 -2.07 3.55
C PRO A 40 9.97 -2.31 4.29
N ILE A 41 9.98 -3.07 5.39
CA ILE A 41 8.77 -3.26 6.22
C ILE A 41 8.34 -1.94 6.85
N GLN A 42 9.29 -1.18 7.39
CA GLN A 42 9.02 0.12 8.01
C GLN A 42 8.45 1.10 6.99
N ILE A 43 9.07 1.16 5.80
CA ILE A 43 8.61 2.01 4.68
C ILE A 43 7.17 1.68 4.27
N ILE A 44 6.84 0.39 4.16
CA ILE A 44 5.48 -0.04 3.82
C ILE A 44 4.47 0.38 4.90
N VAL A 45 4.82 0.26 6.18
CA VAL A 45 3.95 0.68 7.29
C VAL A 45 3.72 2.19 7.26
N GLU A 46 4.78 2.98 7.11
CA GLU A 46 4.70 4.44 7.00
C GLU A 46 3.88 4.87 5.78
N ALA A 47 4.06 4.22 4.64
CA ALA A 47 3.29 4.49 3.42
C ALA A 47 1.78 4.27 3.64
N VAL A 48 1.39 3.21 4.37
CA VAL A 48 -0.02 2.93 4.69
C VAL A 48 -0.60 4.00 5.62
N ILE A 49 0.15 4.43 6.65
CA ILE A 49 -0.29 5.48 7.60
C ILE A 49 -0.48 6.81 6.86
N ASN A 50 0.50 7.22 6.06
CA ASN A 50 0.48 8.47 5.32
C ASN A 50 -0.66 8.50 4.28
N SER A 51 -0.93 7.37 3.61
CA SER A 51 -2.04 7.26 2.65
C SER A 51 -3.42 7.48 3.28
N TYR A 52 -3.63 7.05 4.52
CA TYR A 52 -4.89 7.28 5.24
C TYR A 52 -5.04 8.75 5.68
N ALA A 53 -3.97 9.34 6.20
CA ALA A 53 -3.97 10.72 6.69
C ALA A 53 -4.34 11.73 5.57
N ILE A 54 -3.83 11.51 4.35
CA ILE A 54 -4.14 12.36 3.19
C ILE A 54 -5.64 12.32 2.87
N LYS A 55 -6.25 11.12 2.80
CA LYS A 55 -7.69 10.99 2.49
C LYS A 55 -8.57 11.70 3.51
N LYS A 56 -8.24 11.59 4.79
CA LYS A 56 -9.00 12.24 5.87
C LYS A 56 -8.88 13.76 5.81
N LYS A 57 -7.69 14.30 5.51
CA LYS A 57 -7.48 15.73 5.33
C LYS A 57 -8.29 16.28 4.16
N ASP A 58 -8.27 15.60 3.02
CA ASP A 58 -9.01 15.99 1.82
C ASP A 58 -10.54 16.00 2.06
N GLU A 59 -11.06 15.01 2.79
CA GLU A 59 -12.47 14.94 3.15
C GLU A 59 -12.89 16.11 4.05
N ILE A 60 -12.11 16.38 5.10
CA ILE A 60 -12.36 17.50 6.02
C ILE A 60 -12.33 18.83 5.26
N GLU A 61 -11.38 19.02 4.35
CA GLU A 61 -11.28 20.24 3.57
C GLU A 61 -12.47 20.42 2.61
N ARG A 62 -12.96 19.34 1.99
CA ARG A 62 -14.18 19.38 1.15
C ARG A 62 -15.42 19.75 1.96
N VAL A 63 -15.60 19.15 3.14
CA VAL A 63 -16.74 19.46 4.03
C VAL A 63 -16.66 20.90 4.52
N ALA A 64 -15.47 21.38 4.89
CA ALA A 64 -15.28 22.77 5.34
C ALA A 64 -15.58 23.80 4.23
N LYS A 65 -15.32 23.47 2.96
CA LYS A 65 -15.67 24.31 1.81
C LYS A 65 -17.15 24.26 1.43
N ALA A 66 -17.81 23.11 1.63
CA ALA A 66 -19.24 22.95 1.36
C ALA A 66 -20.15 23.64 2.41
N ASN A 67 -19.64 23.84 3.63
CA ASN A 67 -20.33 24.54 4.72
C ASN A 67 -20.04 26.06 4.78
N ARG A 68 -19.35 26.62 3.77
CA ARG A 68 -19.16 28.06 3.57
C ARG A 68 -20.01 28.52 2.39
#